data_AF-A0A962MW96-F1
#
_entry.id   AF-A0A962MW96-F1
#
_cell.length_a   1.000
_cell.length_b   1.000
_cell.length_c   1.000
_cell.angle_alpha   90.00
_cell.angle_beta   90.00
_cell.angle_gamma   90.00
#
_symmetry.space_group_name_H-M   'P 1'
#
loop_
_entity.id
_entity.type
_entity.pdbx_description
1 polymer ?
#
loop_
_entity_poly.entity_id
_entity_poly.type
_entity_poly.pdbx_seq_one_letter_code
_entity_poly.pdbx_strand_id
1 'polypeptide(L)'
;MQKQLTNFLGIMAIPLLVIFTAHADAATISINGALDYVDVDVGGGVYSGRLPGDAFTGFIDDVTAGGEISDGSTTTSFSCCTMAAGGLSVSNDVELGSDDADRLNALLGELRFMAGDRVDGVDIEGDASTAGGGRIEIGVSYLLEPDAFADETPGNYPFDPDKLILSLFFIYEEDMLGDDVFSGVGRLTAVPLPAAAWFFGSGLVGLAGVARLRGKRF
;
A
#
# COMPACT_ATOMS: atom_id res chain seq x y z
N MET A 1 -65.68 36.89 29.87
CA MET A 1 -65.26 35.48 29.70
C MET A 1 -64.17 35.46 28.63
N GLN A 2 -62.90 35.37 29.05
CA GLN A 2 -61.73 35.51 28.18
C GLN A 2 -61.08 34.13 28.04
N LYS A 3 -61.11 33.56 26.82
CA LYS A 3 -60.48 32.26 26.51
C LYS A 3 -58.98 32.47 26.33
N GLN A 4 -58.16 31.86 27.18
CA GLN A 4 -56.72 31.72 26.94
C GLN A 4 -56.46 30.60 25.93
N LEU A 5 -55.67 30.92 24.90
CA LEU A 5 -55.08 29.98 23.96
C LEU A 5 -53.66 29.66 24.45
N THR A 6 -53.45 28.43 24.88
CA THR A 6 -52.13 27.87 25.21
C THR A 6 -51.48 27.34 23.93
N ASN A 7 -50.46 28.04 23.45
CA ASN A 7 -49.61 27.56 22.35
C ASN A 7 -48.64 26.51 22.89
N PHE A 8 -48.83 25.25 22.51
CA PHE A 8 -47.86 24.18 22.68
C PHE A 8 -46.82 24.27 21.55
N LEU A 9 -45.63 24.79 21.88
CA LEU A 9 -44.47 24.78 20.99
C LEU A 9 -43.77 23.42 21.12
N GLY A 10 -44.05 22.50 20.20
CA GLY A 10 -43.38 21.21 20.12
C GLY A 10 -41.97 21.37 19.58
N ILE A 11 -40.96 21.18 20.43
CA ILE A 11 -39.55 21.13 20.02
C ILE A 11 -39.30 19.75 19.41
N MET A 12 -39.25 19.68 18.08
CA MET A 12 -38.87 18.48 17.34
C MET A 12 -37.34 18.37 17.38
N ALA A 13 -36.82 17.49 18.24
CA ALA A 13 -35.39 17.21 18.30
C ALA A 13 -34.98 16.45 17.02
N ILE A 14 -34.26 17.11 16.13
CA ILE A 14 -33.60 16.48 14.99
C ILE A 14 -32.29 15.90 15.53
N PRO A 15 -32.11 14.56 15.56
CA PRO A 15 -30.83 13.98 15.92
C PRO A 15 -29.81 14.38 14.85
N LEU A 16 -28.83 15.20 15.24
CA LEU A 16 -27.66 15.49 14.44
C LEU A 16 -26.85 14.20 14.29
N LEU A 17 -26.96 13.56 13.14
CA LEU A 17 -26.11 12.43 12.77
C LEU A 17 -24.71 12.99 12.49
N VAL A 18 -23.84 12.96 13.50
CA VAL A 18 -22.41 13.22 13.34
C VAL A 18 -21.81 11.98 12.69
N ILE A 19 -21.61 12.03 11.38
CA ILE A 19 -20.84 11.02 10.65
C ILE A 19 -19.38 11.31 10.99
N PHE A 20 -18.81 10.55 11.93
CA PHE A 20 -17.36 10.46 12.06
C PHE A 20 -16.88 9.65 10.86
N THR A 21 -16.17 10.29 9.94
CA THR A 21 -15.31 9.59 8.99
C THR A 21 -14.18 8.98 9.81
N ALA A 22 -14.38 7.74 10.28
CA ALA A 22 -13.26 6.95 10.75
C ALA A 22 -12.26 6.90 9.58
N HIS A 23 -11.04 7.41 9.78
CA HIS A 23 -9.94 7.06 8.90
C HIS A 23 -9.88 5.53 8.84
N ALA A 24 -9.68 4.97 7.65
CA ALA A 24 -9.40 3.55 7.53
C ALA A 24 -8.32 3.20 8.56
N ASP A 25 -8.58 2.20 9.41
CA ASP A 25 -7.61 1.74 10.40
C ASP A 25 -6.30 1.38 9.67
N ALA A 26 -5.16 1.81 10.21
CA ALA A 26 -3.84 1.54 9.66
C ALA A 26 -3.70 0.07 9.28
N ALA A 27 -3.29 -0.22 8.05
CA ALA A 27 -3.03 -1.57 7.59
C ALA A 27 -1.52 -1.85 7.70
N THR A 28 -1.19 -2.91 8.45
CA THR A 28 0.14 -3.49 8.40
C THR A 28 0.22 -4.42 7.20
N ILE A 29 1.04 -4.04 6.22
CA ILE A 29 1.34 -4.79 5.01
C ILE A 29 2.49 -5.73 5.33
N SER A 30 2.29 -7.05 5.17
CA SER A 30 3.37 -8.02 5.34
C SER A 30 4.25 -8.06 4.10
N ILE A 31 5.56 -7.91 4.28
CA ILE A 31 6.55 -8.20 3.26
C ILE A 31 6.89 -9.68 3.38
N ASN A 32 6.59 -10.46 2.36
CA ASN A 32 6.98 -11.86 2.29
C ASN A 32 7.14 -12.22 0.81
N GLY A 33 8.36 -12.46 0.39
CA GLY A 33 8.69 -12.75 -0.99
C GLY A 33 10.15 -13.11 -1.17
N ALA A 34 10.55 -13.41 -2.39
CA ALA A 34 11.95 -13.52 -2.77
C ALA A 34 12.28 -12.43 -3.77
N LEU A 35 13.55 -12.03 -3.84
CA LEU A 35 14.00 -11.13 -4.91
C LEU A 35 13.76 -11.81 -6.26
N ASP A 36 13.08 -11.12 -7.17
CA ASP A 36 12.91 -11.58 -8.54
C ASP A 36 14.00 -10.95 -9.44
N TYR A 37 14.51 -9.77 -9.07
CA TYR A 37 15.50 -9.02 -9.83
C TYR A 37 16.42 -8.19 -8.92
N VAL A 38 17.70 -8.06 -9.31
CA VAL A 38 18.70 -7.19 -8.68
C VAL A 38 19.31 -6.34 -9.78
N ASP A 39 19.14 -5.03 -9.67
CA ASP A 39 19.61 -4.06 -10.66
C ASP A 39 21.06 -3.64 -10.41
N VAL A 40 21.34 -3.34 -9.14
CA VAL A 40 22.63 -2.86 -8.68
C VAL A 40 23.08 -3.72 -7.51
N ASP A 41 24.32 -4.17 -7.56
CA ASP A 41 25.06 -4.72 -6.42
C ASP A 41 26.55 -4.54 -6.67
N VAL A 42 27.09 -3.40 -6.23
CA VAL A 42 28.52 -3.07 -6.38
C VAL A 42 29.31 -3.37 -5.10
N GLY A 43 28.65 -3.95 -4.10
CA GLY A 43 29.19 -4.21 -2.77
C GLY A 43 29.14 -3.00 -1.84
N GLY A 44 29.28 -3.26 -0.54
CA GLY A 44 29.32 -2.22 0.50
C GLY A 44 27.96 -1.84 1.09
N GLY A 45 26.86 -2.22 0.45
CA GLY A 45 25.52 -2.17 1.02
C GLY A 45 25.29 -3.22 2.10
N VAL A 46 24.26 -3.01 2.91
CA VAL A 46 23.78 -3.92 3.96
C VAL A 46 23.29 -5.23 3.36
N TYR A 47 22.60 -5.17 2.23
CA TYR A 47 22.08 -6.32 1.49
C TYR A 47 22.91 -6.68 0.25
N SER A 48 24.14 -6.17 0.13
CA SER A 48 25.06 -6.60 -0.93
C SER A 48 25.30 -8.11 -0.92
N GLY A 49 25.42 -8.70 -2.10
CA GLY A 49 25.59 -10.13 -2.32
C GLY A 49 24.30 -10.95 -2.31
N ARG A 50 23.13 -10.31 -2.16
CA ARG A 50 21.83 -10.97 -2.33
C ARG A 50 21.53 -11.18 -3.81
N LEU A 51 20.92 -12.32 -4.11
CA LEU A 51 20.65 -12.76 -5.48
C LEU A 51 19.15 -12.99 -5.69
N PRO A 52 18.67 -12.99 -6.95
CA PRO A 52 17.33 -13.47 -7.25
C PRO A 52 17.08 -14.86 -6.66
N GLY A 53 15.96 -15.01 -5.95
CA GLY A 53 15.59 -16.19 -5.17
C GLY A 53 15.85 -16.09 -3.66
N ASP A 54 16.64 -15.11 -3.20
CA ASP A 54 16.83 -14.87 -1.77
C ASP A 54 15.56 -14.32 -1.14
N ALA A 55 15.16 -14.92 -0.01
CA ALA A 55 13.90 -14.62 0.65
C ALA A 55 14.01 -13.42 1.60
N PHE A 56 12.97 -12.59 1.60
CA PHE A 56 12.79 -11.48 2.51
C PHE A 56 11.44 -11.58 3.23
N THR A 57 11.45 -11.20 4.51
CA THR A 57 10.27 -11.13 5.37
C THR A 57 10.26 -9.85 6.17
N GLY A 58 9.09 -9.32 6.48
CA GLY A 58 8.98 -8.05 7.15
C GLY A 58 7.56 -7.51 7.19
N PHE A 59 7.43 -6.24 7.50
CA PHE A 59 6.19 -5.50 7.40
C PHE A 59 6.43 -4.00 7.19
N ILE A 60 5.42 -3.31 6.67
CA ILE A 60 5.33 -1.85 6.63
C ILE A 60 3.93 -1.42 7.07
N ASP A 61 3.85 -0.40 7.90
CA ASP A 61 2.59 0.24 8.30
C ASP A 61 2.28 1.37 7.32
N ASP A 62 1.13 1.30 6.66
CA ASP A 62 0.77 2.23 5.57
C ASP A 62 0.43 3.66 6.01
N VAL A 63 0.29 3.90 7.31
CA VAL A 63 0.04 5.23 7.87
C VAL A 63 1.35 5.93 8.25
N THR A 64 2.27 5.17 8.82
CA THR A 64 3.56 5.68 9.30
C THR A 64 4.70 5.44 8.32
N ALA A 65 4.46 4.67 7.26
CA ALA A 65 5.44 4.12 6.33
C ALA A 65 6.72 3.63 7.04
N GLY A 66 6.52 2.99 8.19
CA GLY A 66 7.58 2.43 9.01
C GLY A 66 7.37 0.95 9.24
N GLY A 67 8.46 0.25 9.53
CA GLY A 67 8.44 -1.19 9.64
C GLY A 67 9.81 -1.82 9.74
N GLU A 68 9.88 -3.09 9.39
CA GLU A 68 11.10 -3.88 9.42
C GLU A 68 11.16 -4.83 8.23
N ILE A 69 12.36 -5.06 7.69
CA ILE A 69 12.62 -6.08 6.67
C ILE A 69 13.83 -6.92 7.05
N SER A 70 13.80 -8.21 6.72
CA SER A 70 14.86 -9.16 7.04
C SER A 70 15.06 -10.20 5.97
N ASP A 71 16.34 -10.53 5.70
CA ASP A 71 16.77 -11.65 4.84
C ASP A 71 17.02 -12.95 5.66
N GLY A 72 16.59 -12.97 6.92
CA GLY A 72 16.83 -14.06 7.88
C GLY A 72 18.17 -13.99 8.63
N SER A 73 19.10 -13.12 8.20
CA SER A 73 20.39 -12.90 8.85
C SER A 73 20.56 -11.47 9.37
N THR A 74 20.06 -10.51 8.61
CA THR A 74 20.10 -9.08 8.83
C THR A 74 18.67 -8.57 8.91
N THR A 75 18.41 -7.65 9.85
CA THR A 75 17.11 -6.99 10.01
C THR A 75 17.35 -5.50 10.01
N THR A 76 16.60 -4.78 9.18
CA THR A 76 16.63 -3.32 9.09
C THR A 76 15.28 -2.78 9.49
N SER A 77 15.25 -2.01 10.57
CA SER A 77 14.08 -1.22 10.95
C SER A 77 14.16 0.13 10.23
N PHE A 78 13.05 0.55 9.63
CA PHE A 78 12.93 1.78 8.85
C PHE A 78 11.68 2.56 9.27
N SER A 79 11.64 3.84 8.93
CA SER A 79 10.48 4.68 9.23
C SER A 79 10.36 5.82 8.22
N CYS A 80 9.13 6.31 8.02
CA CYS A 80 8.91 7.48 7.20
C CYS A 80 9.81 8.62 7.63
N CYS A 81 10.45 9.12 6.59
CA CYS A 81 10.85 10.50 6.43
C CYS A 81 11.95 10.94 7.39
N THR A 82 12.79 9.99 7.79
CA THR A 82 13.95 10.27 8.65
C THR A 82 15.10 10.93 7.89
N MET A 83 15.26 10.64 6.60
CA MET A 83 16.38 11.14 5.78
C MET A 83 15.97 11.73 4.43
N ALA A 84 15.02 11.12 3.72
CA ALA A 84 14.50 11.62 2.45
C ALA A 84 12.97 11.85 2.50
N ALA A 85 12.38 12.23 1.35
CA ALA A 85 10.94 12.11 1.17
C ALA A 85 10.59 10.61 1.19
N GLY A 86 9.52 10.27 1.90
CA GLY A 86 8.94 8.93 1.94
C GLY A 86 7.49 9.05 2.37
N GLY A 87 6.85 7.94 2.72
CA GLY A 87 5.43 7.91 3.04
C GLY A 87 4.60 7.22 1.97
N LEU A 88 3.31 7.56 1.94
CA LEU A 88 2.38 7.12 0.91
C LEU A 88 2.39 8.11 -0.26
N SER A 89 2.61 7.61 -1.47
CA SER A 89 2.44 8.36 -2.71
C SER A 89 1.47 7.64 -3.65
N VAL A 90 0.76 8.42 -4.47
CA VAL A 90 -0.16 7.92 -5.49
C VAL A 90 0.24 8.55 -6.81
N SER A 91 0.40 7.72 -7.83
CA SER A 91 0.72 8.13 -9.18
C SER A 91 -0.42 7.73 -10.11
N ASN A 92 -0.80 8.62 -11.05
CA ASN A 92 -1.93 8.42 -11.95
C ASN A 92 -1.49 8.60 -13.40
N ASP A 93 -1.83 7.65 -14.27
CA ASP A 93 -1.55 7.68 -15.71
C ASP A 93 -0.04 7.80 -16.05
N VAL A 94 0.84 7.16 -15.27
CA VAL A 94 2.28 7.17 -15.52
C VAL A 94 2.59 6.42 -16.80
N GLU A 95 3.20 7.11 -17.77
CA GLU A 95 3.61 6.52 -19.03
C GLU A 95 4.92 5.73 -18.85
N LEU A 96 4.91 4.46 -19.24
CA LEU A 96 6.06 3.56 -19.12
C LEU A 96 7.11 3.83 -20.21
N GLY A 97 8.37 3.92 -19.80
CA GLY A 97 9.50 3.83 -20.72
C GLY A 97 9.68 2.42 -21.30
N SER A 98 10.55 2.28 -22.30
CA SER A 98 10.92 0.95 -22.82
C SER A 98 11.51 0.06 -21.74
N ASP A 99 12.39 0.63 -20.93
CA ASP A 99 13.18 -0.13 -19.96
C ASP A 99 12.28 -0.56 -18.79
N ASP A 100 11.34 0.29 -18.37
CA ASP A 100 10.35 -0.03 -17.35
C ASP A 100 9.38 -1.12 -17.82
N ALA A 101 8.86 -1.00 -19.06
CA ALA A 101 7.99 -2.00 -19.63
C ALA A 101 8.68 -3.38 -19.74
N ASP A 102 9.93 -3.40 -20.22
CA ASP A 102 10.73 -4.63 -20.31
C ASP A 102 10.99 -5.24 -18.93
N ARG A 103 11.31 -4.41 -17.92
CA ARG A 103 11.51 -4.85 -16.53
C ARG A 103 10.23 -5.45 -15.93
N LEU A 104 9.09 -4.77 -16.10
CA LEU A 104 7.80 -5.26 -15.60
C LEU A 104 7.38 -6.58 -16.26
N ASN A 105 7.58 -6.70 -17.58
CA ASN A 105 7.34 -7.96 -18.31
C ASN A 105 8.24 -9.09 -17.81
N ALA A 106 9.51 -8.81 -17.51
CA ALA A 106 10.42 -9.79 -16.94
C ALA A 106 9.96 -10.26 -15.55
N LEU A 107 9.49 -9.35 -14.69
CA LEU A 107 8.93 -9.67 -13.37
C LEU A 107 7.64 -10.50 -13.45
N LEU A 108 6.79 -10.23 -14.43
CA LEU A 108 5.55 -10.97 -14.65
C LEU A 108 5.79 -12.34 -15.32
N GLY A 109 6.87 -12.48 -16.10
CA GLY A 109 7.12 -13.66 -16.93
C GLY A 109 6.24 -13.72 -18.18
N GLU A 110 5.60 -12.61 -18.56
CA GLU A 110 4.77 -12.48 -19.76
C GLU A 110 4.92 -11.09 -20.39
N LEU A 111 4.69 -10.99 -21.70
CA LEU A 111 4.69 -9.72 -22.43
C LEU A 111 3.31 -9.06 -22.28
N ARG A 112 3.18 -8.17 -21.29
CA ARG A 112 1.95 -7.43 -20.97
C ARG A 112 2.06 -5.95 -21.31
N PHE A 113 3.22 -5.35 -21.08
CA PHE A 113 3.47 -3.92 -21.22
C PHE A 113 4.33 -3.58 -22.44
N MET A 114 4.15 -2.39 -22.97
CA MET A 114 4.99 -1.77 -23.99
C MET A 114 5.31 -0.32 -23.61
N ALA A 115 6.37 0.24 -24.19
CA ALA A 115 6.66 1.67 -24.05
C ALA A 115 5.45 2.50 -24.50
N GLY A 116 5.07 3.49 -23.70
CA GLY A 116 3.90 4.32 -23.92
C GLY A 116 2.60 3.81 -23.28
N ASP A 117 2.57 2.58 -22.76
CA ASP A 117 1.47 2.12 -21.91
C ASP A 117 1.42 2.97 -20.64
N ARG A 118 0.22 3.11 -20.07
CA ARG A 118 0.00 3.84 -18.83
C ARG A 118 -0.35 2.89 -17.69
N VAL A 119 0.07 3.26 -16.50
CA VAL A 119 -0.20 2.55 -15.26
C VAL A 119 -0.50 3.53 -14.13
N ASP A 120 -1.31 3.07 -13.19
CA ASP A 120 -1.50 3.75 -11.91
C ASP A 120 -0.61 3.09 -10.85
N GLY A 121 -0.20 3.86 -9.85
CA GLY A 121 0.79 3.43 -8.85
C GLY A 121 0.43 3.86 -7.44
N VAL A 122 0.70 2.99 -6.48
CA VAL A 122 0.76 3.35 -5.05
C VAL A 122 2.08 2.88 -4.49
N ASP A 123 2.84 3.80 -3.92
CA ASP A 123 4.10 3.50 -3.24
C ASP A 123 3.98 3.85 -1.76
N ILE A 124 4.47 2.95 -0.90
CA ILE A 124 4.58 3.16 0.54
C ILE A 124 6.00 2.81 0.93
N GLU A 125 6.75 3.80 1.38
CA GLU A 125 8.19 3.65 1.61
C GLU A 125 8.69 4.40 2.84
N GLY A 126 9.77 3.89 3.41
CA GLY A 126 10.49 4.54 4.49
C GLY A 126 11.99 4.29 4.41
N ASP A 127 12.72 5.05 5.23
CA ASP A 127 14.17 5.06 5.20
C ASP A 127 14.78 4.56 6.50
N ALA A 128 16.02 4.07 6.40
CA ALA A 128 16.94 3.82 7.49
C ALA A 128 18.33 4.38 7.16
N SER A 129 19.04 4.90 8.17
CA SER A 129 20.45 5.28 8.03
C SER A 129 21.35 4.05 8.08
N THR A 130 22.39 4.01 7.25
CA THR A 130 23.45 3.00 7.39
C THR A 130 24.54 3.48 8.36
N ALA A 131 25.26 2.55 8.97
CA ALA A 131 26.42 2.88 9.82
C ALA A 131 27.55 3.60 9.04
N GLY A 132 27.59 3.42 7.72
CA GLY A 132 28.52 4.11 6.82
C GLY A 132 28.13 5.54 6.49
N GLY A 133 26.97 6.02 6.94
CA GLY A 133 26.44 7.35 6.63
C GLY A 133 25.63 7.43 5.33
N GLY A 134 25.32 6.29 4.71
CA GLY A 134 24.41 6.18 3.59
C GLY A 134 22.94 5.97 4.02
N ARG A 135 22.09 5.57 3.07
CA ARG A 135 20.64 5.37 3.26
C ARG A 135 20.21 4.01 2.73
N ILE A 136 19.24 3.40 3.39
CA ILE A 136 18.47 2.28 2.86
C ILE A 136 17.02 2.73 2.77
N GLU A 137 16.44 2.63 1.60
CA GLU A 137 15.04 2.89 1.31
C GLU A 137 14.35 1.55 1.06
N ILE A 138 13.25 1.34 1.77
CA ILE A 138 12.49 0.09 1.73
C ILE A 138 11.03 0.47 1.54
N GLY A 139 10.39 -0.15 0.57
CA GLY A 139 9.00 0.11 0.29
C GLY A 139 8.26 -1.04 -0.35
N VAL A 140 6.97 -0.82 -0.49
CA VAL A 140 6.08 -1.63 -1.31
C VAL A 140 5.50 -0.75 -2.41
N SER A 141 5.38 -1.34 -3.60
CA SER A 141 4.84 -0.68 -4.78
C SER A 141 3.71 -1.53 -5.35
N TYR A 142 2.57 -0.89 -5.61
CA TYR A 142 1.41 -1.50 -6.24
C TYR A 142 1.20 -0.89 -7.62
N LEU A 143 1.28 -1.73 -8.64
CA LEU A 143 1.00 -1.37 -10.02
C LEU A 143 -0.44 -1.73 -10.36
N LEU A 144 -1.19 -0.77 -10.89
CA LEU A 144 -2.63 -0.85 -11.11
C LEU A 144 -2.97 -0.56 -12.58
N GLU A 145 -4.17 -0.98 -13.01
CA GLU A 145 -4.71 -0.56 -14.31
C GLU A 145 -4.83 0.97 -14.39
N PRO A 146 -4.59 1.61 -15.56
CA PRO A 146 -4.59 3.08 -15.71
C PRO A 146 -5.95 3.78 -15.54
N ASP A 147 -7.02 3.05 -15.23
CA ASP A 147 -8.32 3.61 -14.83
C ASP A 147 -8.64 3.34 -13.35
N ALA A 148 -7.63 2.96 -12.56
CA ALA A 148 -7.79 2.73 -11.13
C ALA A 148 -8.04 4.06 -10.40
N PHE A 149 -7.37 5.13 -10.84
CA PHE A 149 -7.43 6.45 -10.22
C PHE A 149 -7.96 7.52 -11.17
N ALA A 150 -8.46 8.61 -10.57
CA ALA A 150 -8.89 9.80 -11.31
C ALA A 150 -7.90 10.96 -11.18
N ASP A 151 -7.01 10.90 -10.20
CA ASP A 151 -5.99 11.91 -9.88
C ASP A 151 -4.90 11.30 -8.96
N GLU A 152 -3.92 12.11 -8.56
CA GLU A 152 -2.81 11.71 -7.68
C GLU A 152 -3.11 11.93 -6.19
N THR A 153 -4.38 12.08 -5.80
CA THR A 153 -4.69 12.36 -4.39
C THR A 153 -4.53 11.11 -3.53
N PRO A 154 -3.97 11.22 -2.31
CA PRO A 154 -3.88 10.09 -1.39
C PRO A 154 -5.23 9.47 -1.01
N GLY A 155 -6.35 10.17 -1.27
CA GLY A 155 -7.71 9.66 -1.08
C GLY A 155 -8.08 8.51 -2.02
N ASN A 156 -7.27 8.25 -3.06
CA ASN A 156 -7.39 7.08 -3.93
C ASN A 156 -6.84 5.79 -3.30
N TYR A 157 -6.19 5.90 -2.13
CA TYR A 157 -5.81 4.78 -1.29
C TYR A 157 -6.79 4.63 -0.10
N PRO A 158 -7.30 3.42 0.20
CA PRO A 158 -7.00 2.16 -0.45
C PRO A 158 -7.62 2.03 -1.86
N PHE A 159 -6.90 1.35 -2.75
CA PHE A 159 -7.31 1.11 -4.14
C PHE A 159 -8.30 -0.07 -4.29
N ASP A 160 -8.95 -0.17 -5.44
CA ASP A 160 -9.77 -1.33 -5.82
C ASP A 160 -8.86 -2.52 -6.16
N PRO A 161 -8.93 -3.64 -5.41
CA PRO A 161 -8.05 -4.77 -5.66
C PRO A 161 -8.29 -5.49 -6.99
N ASP A 162 -9.45 -5.34 -7.61
CA ASP A 162 -9.70 -5.90 -8.95
C ASP A 162 -8.87 -5.16 -10.02
N LYS A 163 -8.33 -3.98 -9.68
CA LYS A 163 -7.44 -3.18 -10.54
C LYS A 163 -5.96 -3.50 -10.36
N LEU A 164 -5.60 -4.36 -9.40
CA LEU A 164 -4.21 -4.68 -9.12
C LEU A 164 -3.60 -5.57 -10.20
N ILE A 165 -2.49 -5.11 -10.76
CA ILE A 165 -1.68 -5.86 -11.73
C ILE A 165 -0.53 -6.57 -11.02
N LEU A 166 0.23 -5.84 -10.21
CA LEU A 166 1.46 -6.33 -9.60
C LEU A 166 1.67 -5.69 -8.23
N SER A 167 2.16 -6.47 -7.27
CA SER A 167 2.53 -6.02 -5.93
C SER A 167 3.97 -6.40 -5.64
N LEU A 168 4.80 -5.39 -5.36
CA LEU A 168 6.24 -5.51 -5.21
C LEU A 168 6.67 -5.04 -3.82
N PHE A 169 7.78 -5.59 -3.34
CA PHE A 169 8.63 -4.92 -2.36
C PHE A 169 9.95 -4.57 -3.05
N PHE A 170 10.58 -3.49 -2.61
CA PHE A 170 11.89 -3.09 -3.10
C PHE A 170 12.81 -2.71 -1.94
N ILE A 171 14.10 -2.80 -2.22
CA ILE A 171 15.18 -2.36 -1.35
C ILE A 171 16.13 -1.57 -2.24
N TYR A 172 16.42 -0.34 -1.84
CA TYR A 172 17.35 0.53 -2.52
C TYR A 172 18.34 1.09 -1.49
N GLU A 173 19.63 1.05 -1.77
CA GLU A 173 20.68 1.48 -0.86
C GLU A 173 21.62 2.46 -1.53
N GLU A 174 21.91 3.55 -0.84
CA GLU A 174 22.90 4.54 -1.23
C GLU A 174 24.05 4.56 -0.22
N ASP A 175 25.26 4.82 -0.72
CA ASP A 175 26.40 5.12 0.15
C ASP A 175 26.36 6.55 0.70
N MET A 176 27.42 6.97 1.40
CA MET A 176 27.48 8.30 2.00
C MET A 176 27.63 9.46 0.98
N LEU A 177 27.94 9.14 -0.28
CA LEU A 177 28.03 10.08 -1.39
C LEU A 177 26.71 10.17 -2.16
N GLY A 178 25.76 9.28 -1.88
CA GLY A 178 24.49 9.17 -2.60
C GLY A 178 24.59 8.28 -3.84
N ASP A 179 25.65 7.49 -3.98
CA ASP A 179 25.77 6.53 -5.08
C ASP A 179 24.98 5.25 -4.74
N ASP A 180 24.16 4.77 -5.67
CA ASP A 180 23.44 3.48 -5.53
C ASP A 180 24.46 2.34 -5.41
N VAL A 181 24.36 1.59 -4.31
CA VAL A 181 25.21 0.43 -4.03
C VAL A 181 24.47 -0.90 -4.07
N PHE A 182 23.16 -0.88 -3.91
CA PHE A 182 22.31 -2.06 -3.98
C PHE A 182 20.87 -1.67 -4.34
N SER A 183 20.29 -2.32 -5.35
CA SER A 183 18.90 -2.12 -5.74
C SER A 183 18.29 -3.46 -6.13
N GLY A 184 17.26 -3.87 -5.40
CA GLY A 184 16.60 -5.16 -5.55
C GLY A 184 15.09 -5.05 -5.44
N VAL A 185 14.39 -5.89 -6.21
CA VAL A 185 12.92 -5.94 -6.21
C VAL A 185 12.44 -7.39 -6.21
N GLY A 186 11.34 -7.63 -5.50
CA GLY A 186 10.68 -8.92 -5.46
C GLY A 186 9.17 -8.78 -5.36
N ARG A 187 8.45 -9.83 -5.76
CA ARG A 187 6.99 -9.88 -5.65
C ARG A 187 6.56 -10.25 -4.25
N LEU A 188 5.49 -9.61 -3.78
CA LEU A 188 4.81 -10.01 -2.56
C LEU A 188 4.02 -11.31 -2.81
N THR A 189 4.15 -12.28 -1.90
CA THR A 189 3.43 -13.58 -1.97
C THR A 189 1.94 -13.46 -1.65
N ALA A 190 1.54 -12.39 -0.97
CA ALA A 190 0.16 -12.07 -0.67
C ALA A 190 -0.05 -10.56 -0.76
N VAL A 191 -1.14 -10.15 -1.41
CA VAL A 191 -1.59 -8.75 -1.44
C VAL A 191 -2.43 -8.51 -0.19
N PRO A 192 -2.04 -7.58 0.70
CA PRO A 192 -2.88 -7.21 1.83
C PRO A 192 -4.08 -6.45 1.29
N LEU A 193 -5.22 -7.15 1.15
CA LEU A 193 -6.48 -6.46 0.97
C LEU A 193 -6.82 -5.77 2.29
N PRO A 194 -7.05 -4.45 2.32
CA PRO A 194 -7.48 -3.76 3.54
C PRO A 194 -8.65 -4.52 4.16
N ALA A 195 -8.63 -4.70 5.48
CA ALA A 195 -9.62 -5.49 6.20
C ALA A 195 -11.07 -5.06 5.89
N ALA A 196 -11.28 -3.80 5.47
CA ALA A 196 -12.55 -3.29 4.98
C ALA A 196 -13.18 -4.18 3.88
N ALA A 197 -12.41 -4.70 2.93
CA ALA A 197 -12.91 -5.62 1.90
C ALA A 197 -13.47 -6.92 2.52
N TRP A 198 -12.82 -7.43 3.57
CA TRP A 198 -13.27 -8.60 4.32
C TRP A 198 -14.49 -8.30 5.21
N PHE A 199 -14.59 -7.09 5.76
CA PHE A 199 -15.75 -6.65 6.54
C PHE A 199 -16.99 -6.45 5.68
N PHE A 200 -16.87 -6.02 4.43
CA PHE A 200 -18.00 -6.00 3.49
C PHE A 200 -18.51 -7.41 3.18
N GLY A 201 -17.60 -8.37 2.92
CA GLY A 201 -17.97 -9.76 2.68
C GLY A 201 -18.67 -10.42 3.88
N SER A 202 -18.08 -10.31 5.07
CA SER A 202 -18.66 -10.88 6.29
C SER A 202 -19.93 -10.15 6.76
N GLY A 203 -19.98 -8.83 6.58
CA GLY A 203 -21.15 -8.00 6.86
C GLY A 203 -22.36 -8.34 5.99
N LEU A 204 -22.13 -8.58 4.68
CA LEU A 204 -23.17 -9.04 3.76
C LEU A 204 -23.69 -10.43 4.12
N VAL A 205 -22.81 -11.37 4.49
CA VAL A 205 -23.22 -12.70 4.96
C VAL A 205 -24.05 -12.60 6.26
N GLY A 206 -23.66 -11.72 7.18
CA GLY A 206 -24.42 -11.42 8.39
C GLY A 206 -25.82 -10.87 8.09
N LEU A 207 -25.93 -9.89 7.18
CA LEU A 207 -27.20 -9.31 6.75
C LEU A 207 -28.11 -10.32 6.04
N ALA A 208 -27.55 -11.15 5.16
CA ALA A 208 -28.29 -12.23 4.50
C ALA A 208 -28.82 -13.27 5.51
N GLY A 209 -28.03 -13.59 6.55
CA GLY A 209 -28.46 -14.44 7.66
C GLY A 209 -29.63 -13.86 8.45
N VAL A 210 -29.58 -12.56 8.79
CA VAL A 210 -30.65 -11.86 9.51
C VAL A 210 -31.93 -11.73 8.66
N ALA A 211 -31.81 -11.45 7.37
CA ALA A 211 -32.95 -11.38 6.45
C ALA A 211 -33.66 -12.75 6.34
N ARG A 212 -32.91 -13.86 6.31
CA ARG A 212 -33.46 -15.22 6.25
C ARG A 212 -34.21 -15.62 7.52
N LEU A 213 -33.80 -15.12 8.69
CA LEU A 213 -34.49 -15.35 9.95
C LEU A 213 -35.82 -14.58 10.04
N ARG A 214 -35.92 -13.39 9.43
CA ARG A 214 -37.16 -12.60 9.40
C ARG A 214 -38.24 -13.17 8.47
N GLY A 215 -37.87 -13.97 7.47
CA GLY A 215 -38.81 -14.66 6.58
C GLY A 215 -39.52 -15.87 7.19
N LYS A 216 -39.06 -16.37 8.35
CA LYS A 216 -39.69 -17.46 9.11
C LYS A 216 -40.49 -16.90 10.29
N ARG A 217 -41.58 -16.19 10.01
CA ARG A 217 -42.63 -15.97 11.04
C ARG A 217 -43.53 -17.20 11.08
N PHE A 218 -43.62 -17.81 12.27
CA PHE A 218 -44.54 -18.90 12.61
C PHE A 218 -46.00 -18.46 12.54
#